data_AF-A0A2V7UE37-F1
#
_entry.id   AF-A0A2V7UE37-F1
#
_cell.length_a   1.000
_cell.length_b   1.000
_cell.length_c   1.000
_cell.angle_alpha   90.00
_cell.angle_beta   90.00
_cell.angle_gamma   90.00
#
_symmetry.space_group_name_H-M   'P 1'
#
loop_
_entity.id
_entity.type
_entity.pdbx_description
1 polymer ?
#
loop_
_entity_poly.entity_id
_entity_poly.type
_entity_poly.pdbx_seq_one_letter_code
_entity_poly.pdbx_strand_id
1 'polypeptide(L)'
;MFLILIAVATSVFIGVPASPGEVPPCNEQPCDFLTGGGFIIRDSGAKANFGVGGGCKHGSPTWGHLEYIDHGTGLNVHWETITAYLFVDQGEPANGQPTGARIICGTARTNQFGDVDWAVFVRDRGEPGSDDEFTIRLRDSSGALVYNTEGDSDHTLGGPGEGGGNIQLHKPNPSTTGGFAGSCPALFGDGG
;
A
#
# COMPACT_ATOMS: atom_id res chain seq x y z
N MET A 1 16.92 60.65 8.52
CA MET A 1 16.05 59.64 9.16
C MET A 1 14.98 59.28 8.13
N PHE A 2 15.21 58.21 7.36
CA PHE A 2 14.26 57.72 6.35
C PHE A 2 13.66 56.40 6.86
N LEU A 3 12.33 56.37 6.85
CA LEU A 3 11.46 55.36 7.44
C LEU A 3 11.46 54.09 6.56
N ILE A 4 11.70 52.92 7.15
CA ILE A 4 11.52 51.62 6.48
C ILE A 4 10.06 51.19 6.67
N LEU A 5 9.28 51.11 5.59
CA LEU A 5 7.98 50.43 5.61
C LEU A 5 8.19 48.92 5.49
N ILE A 6 7.82 48.17 6.52
CA ILE A 6 7.65 46.72 6.44
C ILE A 6 6.20 46.46 6.03
N ALA A 7 5.98 45.94 4.82
CA ALA A 7 4.67 45.44 4.40
C ALA A 7 4.48 44.03 5.01
N VAL A 8 3.54 43.89 5.94
CA VAL A 8 3.09 42.59 6.45
C VAL A 8 1.94 42.12 5.57
N ALA A 9 2.17 41.12 4.72
CA ALA A 9 1.11 40.48 3.95
C ALA A 9 0.43 39.41 4.82
N THR A 10 -0.78 39.70 5.32
CA THR A 10 -1.64 38.67 5.92
C THR A 10 -2.41 37.97 4.82
N SER A 11 -2.03 36.74 4.49
CA SER A 11 -2.80 35.88 3.57
C SER A 11 -4.05 35.38 4.28
N VAL A 12 -5.21 35.91 3.90
CA VAL A 12 -6.51 35.36 4.31
C VAL A 12 -6.81 34.17 3.40
N PHE A 13 -6.68 32.95 3.92
CA PHE A 13 -7.18 31.75 3.24
C PHE A 13 -8.70 31.72 3.38
N ILE A 14 -9.40 32.07 2.32
CA ILE A 14 -10.85 31.86 2.22
C ILE A 14 -11.03 30.37 1.97
N GLY A 15 -11.39 29.62 3.01
CA GLY A 15 -11.73 28.21 2.88
C GLY A 15 -12.98 28.06 2.02
N VAL A 16 -12.82 27.49 0.82
CA VAL A 16 -13.95 27.05 0.00
C VAL A 16 -14.55 25.82 0.70
N PRO A 17 -15.85 25.78 1.01
CA PRO A 17 -16.46 24.58 1.56
C PRO A 17 -16.43 23.47 0.50
N ALA A 18 -15.79 22.35 0.83
CA ALA A 18 -15.79 21.15 -0.01
C ALA A 18 -17.24 20.66 -0.19
N SER A 19 -17.65 20.45 -1.44
CA SER A 19 -18.90 19.77 -1.77
C SER A 19 -18.81 18.30 -1.34
N PRO A 20 -19.90 17.68 -0.82
CA PRO A 20 -19.90 16.25 -0.60
C PRO A 20 -19.77 15.54 -1.95
N GLY A 21 -18.66 14.83 -2.17
CA GLY A 21 -18.45 13.99 -3.36
C GLY A 21 -17.26 14.35 -4.26
N GLU A 22 -16.44 15.35 -3.93
CA GLU A 22 -15.19 15.60 -4.65
C GLU A 22 -14.05 14.79 -4.01
N VAL A 23 -13.54 13.77 -4.71
CA VAL A 23 -12.33 13.04 -4.31
C VAL A 23 -11.15 14.02 -4.45
N PRO A 24 -10.43 14.38 -3.37
CA PRO A 24 -9.31 15.31 -3.47
C PRO A 24 -8.26 14.80 -4.45
N PRO A 25 -7.60 15.68 -5.23
CA PRO A 25 -6.45 15.27 -6.03
C PRO A 25 -5.37 14.66 -5.12
N CYS A 26 -4.67 13.62 -5.58
CA CYS A 26 -3.80 12.73 -4.77
C CYS A 26 -2.76 13.45 -3.88
N ASN A 27 -2.45 14.71 -4.20
CA ASN A 27 -1.53 15.61 -3.52
C ASN A 27 -2.15 16.38 -2.32
N GLU A 28 -3.44 16.21 -2.03
CA GLU A 28 -4.13 16.85 -0.88
C GLU A 28 -4.59 15.84 0.18
N GLN A 29 -4.44 14.54 -0.06
CA GLN A 29 -4.81 13.50 0.90
C GLN A 29 -3.80 13.46 2.06
N PRO A 30 -4.22 13.65 3.33
CA PRO A 30 -3.32 13.45 4.46
C PRO A 30 -2.83 12.00 4.45
N CYS A 31 -1.54 11.78 4.72
CA CYS A 31 -1.02 10.42 4.67
C CYS A 31 -1.62 9.54 5.78
N ASP A 32 -1.74 8.26 5.47
CA ASP A 32 -2.33 7.22 6.29
C ASP A 32 -1.38 6.03 6.45
N PHE A 33 -1.91 4.94 7.00
CA PHE A 33 -1.25 3.65 7.04
C PHE A 33 -2.28 2.55 6.84
N LEU A 34 -1.82 1.44 6.29
CA LEU A 34 -2.61 0.24 6.05
C LEU A 34 -1.92 -0.95 6.72
N THR A 35 -2.72 -1.82 7.31
CA THR A 35 -2.28 -3.08 7.89
C THR A 35 -3.18 -4.20 7.43
N GLY A 36 -2.65 -5.39 7.23
CA GLY A 36 -3.48 -6.54 6.96
C GLY A 36 -2.73 -7.85 7.12
N GLY A 37 -3.49 -8.93 7.05
CA GLY A 37 -2.94 -10.26 7.06
C GLY A 37 -4.02 -11.27 6.72
N GLY A 38 -3.59 -12.41 6.20
CA GLY A 38 -4.54 -13.35 5.63
C GLY A 38 -3.91 -14.35 4.68
N PHE A 39 -4.72 -14.79 3.73
CA PHE A 39 -4.31 -15.57 2.59
C PHE A 39 -5.19 -15.28 1.37
N ILE A 40 -4.57 -15.37 0.20
CA ILE A 40 -5.28 -15.53 -1.08
C ILE A 40 -5.28 -17.02 -1.47
N ILE A 41 -6.19 -17.39 -2.37
CA ILE A 41 -6.17 -18.69 -3.04
C ILE A 41 -5.57 -18.49 -4.43
N ARG A 42 -4.46 -19.18 -4.70
CA ARG A 42 -3.82 -19.19 -6.01
C ARG A 42 -4.69 -19.97 -7.01
N ASP A 43 -4.55 -19.73 -8.31
CA ASP A 43 -5.24 -20.51 -9.37
C ASP A 43 -4.91 -22.02 -9.31
N SER A 44 -3.79 -22.38 -8.68
CA SER A 44 -3.43 -23.78 -8.39
C SER A 44 -4.30 -24.43 -7.30
N GLY A 45 -5.15 -23.65 -6.61
CA GLY A 45 -5.91 -24.03 -5.43
C GLY A 45 -5.11 -23.96 -4.12
N ALA A 46 -3.82 -23.62 -4.18
CA ALA A 46 -2.98 -23.50 -2.99
C ALA A 46 -3.21 -22.18 -2.25
N LYS A 47 -3.00 -22.18 -0.94
CA LYS A 47 -3.02 -20.95 -0.14
C LYS A 47 -1.71 -20.21 -0.27
N ALA A 48 -1.79 -18.89 -0.38
CA ALA A 48 -0.64 -18.02 -0.16
C ALA A 48 -0.93 -17.04 0.97
N ASN A 49 -0.23 -17.23 2.08
CA ASN A 49 -0.39 -16.46 3.31
C ASN A 49 0.44 -15.17 3.26
N PHE A 50 -0.07 -14.12 3.88
CA PHE A 50 0.68 -12.87 4.02
C PHE A 50 0.39 -12.14 5.33
N GLY A 51 1.34 -11.29 5.72
CA GLY A 51 1.17 -10.22 6.69
C GLY A 51 1.82 -8.96 6.13
N VAL A 52 1.12 -7.84 6.18
CA VAL A 52 1.55 -6.62 5.50
C VAL A 52 1.23 -5.38 6.33
N GLY A 53 2.16 -4.43 6.30
CA GLY A 53 1.91 -3.07 6.78
C GLY A 53 2.67 -2.06 5.94
N GLY A 54 2.08 -0.89 5.74
CA GLY A 54 2.69 0.23 5.02
C GLY A 54 2.11 1.55 5.50
N GLY A 55 2.89 2.61 5.49
CA GLY A 55 2.37 3.93 5.84
C GLY A 55 3.44 5.01 5.84
N CYS A 56 2.99 6.26 5.75
CA CYS A 56 3.85 7.35 6.19
C CYS A 56 3.80 7.40 7.70
N LYS A 57 4.95 7.26 8.38
CA LYS A 57 5.04 7.56 9.81
C LYS A 57 6.20 8.50 10.09
N HIS A 58 5.93 9.50 10.93
CA HIS A 58 6.88 10.53 11.35
C HIS A 58 7.60 11.21 10.17
N GLY A 59 6.87 11.49 9.08
CA GLY A 59 7.39 12.16 7.90
C GLY A 59 8.03 11.24 6.85
N SER A 60 8.12 9.92 7.11
CA SER A 60 8.75 8.97 6.19
C SER A 60 7.74 7.93 5.64
N PRO A 61 7.71 7.66 4.32
CA PRO A 61 6.85 6.65 3.69
C PRO A 61 7.38 5.21 3.84
N THR A 62 8.28 4.96 4.80
CA THR A 62 9.07 3.72 4.90
C THR A 62 8.74 2.91 6.15
N TRP A 63 7.58 3.14 6.77
CA TRP A 63 7.11 2.29 7.87
C TRP A 63 6.33 1.11 7.31
N GLY A 64 6.58 -0.09 7.84
CA GLY A 64 5.85 -1.26 7.40
C GLY A 64 6.61 -2.57 7.57
N HIS A 65 6.06 -3.62 6.97
CA HIS A 65 6.68 -4.93 6.82
C HIS A 65 5.94 -5.73 5.72
N LEU A 66 6.55 -6.84 5.30
CA LEU A 66 5.90 -7.88 4.50
C LEU A 66 6.44 -9.26 4.90
N GLU A 67 5.52 -10.19 5.16
CA GLU A 67 5.77 -11.62 5.08
C GLU A 67 4.85 -12.22 4.04
N TYR A 68 5.36 -13.12 3.19
CA TYR A 68 4.54 -13.85 2.23
C TYR A 68 5.03 -15.30 2.07
N ILE A 69 4.10 -16.25 2.09
CA ILE A 69 4.37 -17.67 1.96
C ILE A 69 3.37 -18.28 0.98
N ASP A 70 3.82 -18.72 -0.19
CA ASP A 70 3.01 -19.47 -1.15
C ASP A 70 3.21 -20.97 -0.95
N HIS A 71 2.19 -21.65 -0.44
CA HIS A 71 2.23 -23.09 -0.17
C HIS A 71 2.19 -23.95 -1.44
N GLY A 72 1.78 -23.41 -2.59
CA GLY A 72 1.75 -24.14 -3.86
C GLY A 72 3.12 -24.25 -4.52
N THR A 73 3.92 -23.18 -4.42
CA THR A 73 5.30 -23.15 -4.94
C THR A 73 6.36 -23.43 -3.88
N GLY A 74 6.01 -23.31 -2.59
CA GLY A 74 6.95 -23.35 -1.47
C GLY A 74 7.80 -22.09 -1.34
N LEU A 75 7.37 -20.98 -1.95
CA LEU A 75 8.06 -19.69 -1.88
C LEU A 75 7.83 -19.04 -0.51
N ASN A 76 8.90 -18.51 0.08
CA ASN A 76 8.87 -17.66 1.26
C ASN A 76 9.56 -16.33 0.92
N VAL A 77 8.92 -15.22 1.29
CA VAL A 77 9.43 -13.86 1.09
C VAL A 77 9.41 -13.17 2.45
N HIS A 78 10.60 -12.76 2.88
CA HIS A 78 10.81 -12.02 4.12
C HIS A 78 11.34 -10.63 3.77
N TRP A 79 10.58 -9.59 4.12
CA TRP A 79 11.00 -8.22 3.88
C TRP A 79 12.31 -7.86 4.60
N GLU A 80 13.02 -6.90 4.04
CA GLU A 80 14.19 -6.29 4.68
C GLU A 80 13.98 -4.79 4.87
N THR A 81 13.37 -4.13 3.88
CA THR A 81 13.12 -2.69 3.90
C THR A 81 11.75 -2.35 3.29
N ILE A 82 11.24 -1.17 3.63
CA ILE A 82 10.14 -0.52 2.92
C ILE A 82 10.72 0.66 2.15
N THR A 83 10.47 0.72 0.86
CA THR A 83 11.00 1.72 -0.06
C THR A 83 9.95 2.69 -0.57
N ALA A 84 8.67 2.31 -0.52
CA ALA A 84 7.57 3.18 -0.91
C ALA A 84 6.26 2.84 -0.21
N TYR A 85 5.46 3.88 -0.01
CA TYR A 85 4.04 3.80 0.32
C TYR A 85 3.29 4.76 -0.61
N LEU A 86 2.52 4.19 -1.53
CA LEU A 86 1.94 4.89 -2.65
C LEU A 86 0.41 4.86 -2.59
N PHE A 87 -0.20 6.02 -2.84
CA PHE A 87 -1.63 6.17 -2.98
C PHE A 87 -2.12 5.56 -4.29
N VAL A 88 -3.23 4.81 -4.24
CA VAL A 88 -3.94 4.38 -5.46
C VAL A 88 -5.30 5.04 -5.55
N ASP A 89 -6.17 4.79 -4.56
CA ASP A 89 -7.52 5.36 -4.51
C ASP A 89 -8.04 5.49 -3.07
N GLN A 90 -9.18 6.15 -2.93
CA GLN A 90 -10.02 6.07 -1.75
C GLN A 90 -11.41 5.60 -2.17
N GLY A 91 -11.98 4.71 -1.37
CA GLY A 91 -13.35 4.29 -1.49
C GLY A 91 -14.29 5.09 -0.59
N GLU A 92 -15.57 4.79 -0.70
CA GLU A 92 -16.58 5.30 0.22
C GLU A 92 -16.34 4.72 1.63
N PRO A 93 -16.31 5.55 2.68
CA PRO A 93 -16.14 5.06 4.04
C PRO A 93 -17.23 4.04 4.43
N ALA A 94 -16.82 2.90 4.98
CA ALA A 94 -17.71 1.86 5.49
C ALA A 94 -17.65 1.85 7.02
N ASN A 95 -18.80 1.83 7.70
CA ASN A 95 -18.88 1.78 9.18
C ASN A 95 -18.05 2.86 9.90
N GLY A 96 -17.83 4.00 9.26
CA GLY A 96 -17.00 5.08 9.78
C GLY A 96 -15.49 4.84 9.68
N GLN A 97 -15.04 3.79 8.99
CA GLN A 97 -13.65 3.56 8.61
C GLN A 97 -13.41 3.94 7.14
N PRO A 98 -12.20 4.43 6.80
CA PRO A 98 -11.85 4.66 5.41
C PRO A 98 -11.68 3.32 4.68
N THR A 99 -11.95 3.31 3.38
CA THR A 99 -11.68 2.19 2.48
C THR A 99 -10.82 2.69 1.32
N GLY A 100 -10.19 1.79 0.56
CA GLY A 100 -9.35 2.18 -0.58
C GLY A 100 -8.11 1.31 -0.73
N ALA A 101 -7.25 1.68 -1.68
CA ALA A 101 -6.11 0.87 -2.09
C ALA A 101 -4.76 1.59 -2.03
N ARG A 102 -3.73 0.83 -1.70
CA ARG A 102 -2.34 1.30 -1.59
C ARG A 102 -1.41 0.34 -2.31
N ILE A 103 -0.27 0.86 -2.73
CA ILE A 103 0.88 0.04 -3.11
C ILE A 103 1.96 0.22 -2.05
N ILE A 104 2.53 -0.90 -1.60
CA ILE A 104 3.64 -0.92 -0.65
C ILE A 104 4.79 -1.63 -1.34
N CYS A 105 5.99 -1.05 -1.27
CA CYS A 105 7.17 -1.60 -1.92
C CYS A 105 8.33 -1.72 -0.96
N GLY A 106 9.28 -2.60 -1.30
CA GLY A 106 10.47 -2.81 -0.49
C GLY A 106 11.47 -3.76 -1.13
N THR A 107 12.48 -4.11 -0.35
CA THR A 107 13.40 -5.21 -0.64
C THR A 107 13.07 -6.41 0.25
N ALA A 108 13.36 -7.61 -0.21
CA ALA A 108 13.14 -8.85 0.53
C ALA A 108 14.18 -9.91 0.18
N ARG A 109 14.34 -10.90 1.07
CA ARG A 109 15.01 -12.15 0.73
C ARG A 109 14.00 -13.26 0.53
N THR A 110 14.30 -14.13 -0.42
CA THR A 110 13.48 -15.29 -0.73
C THR A 110 14.28 -16.58 -0.68
N ASN A 111 13.59 -17.70 -0.45
CA ASN A 111 14.21 -19.02 -0.49
C ASN A 111 14.40 -19.58 -1.91
N GLN A 112 13.89 -18.92 -2.95
CA GLN A 112 13.95 -19.42 -4.33
C GLN A 112 14.68 -18.48 -5.30
N PHE A 113 14.60 -17.16 -5.10
CA PHE A 113 15.10 -16.14 -6.03
C PHE A 113 16.23 -15.29 -5.45
N GLY A 114 16.64 -15.53 -4.20
CA GLY A 114 17.59 -14.67 -3.48
C GLY A 114 16.96 -13.34 -3.11
N ASP A 115 17.75 -12.27 -3.18
CA ASP A 115 17.33 -10.91 -2.87
C ASP A 115 16.50 -10.34 -4.04
N VAL A 116 15.36 -9.73 -3.71
CA VAL A 116 14.39 -9.23 -4.68
C VAL A 116 13.86 -7.85 -4.27
N ASP A 117 13.43 -7.08 -5.26
CA ASP A 117 12.48 -5.99 -5.07
C ASP A 117 11.06 -6.55 -5.09
N TRP A 118 10.20 -6.03 -4.21
CA TRP A 118 8.80 -6.42 -4.15
C TRP A 118 7.86 -5.22 -4.18
N ALA A 119 6.67 -5.46 -4.74
CA ALA A 119 5.52 -4.57 -4.64
C ALA A 119 4.29 -5.40 -4.31
N VAL A 120 3.48 -4.90 -3.39
CA VAL A 120 2.14 -5.44 -3.13
C VAL A 120 1.10 -4.39 -3.43
N PHE A 121 0.03 -4.81 -4.07
CA PHE A 121 -1.22 -4.05 -4.14
C PHE A 121 -2.15 -4.58 -3.05
N VAL A 122 -2.68 -3.66 -2.25
CA VAL A 122 -3.58 -4.00 -1.14
C VAL A 122 -4.78 -3.08 -1.15
N ARG A 123 -5.99 -3.66 -1.05
CA ARG A 123 -7.24 -2.90 -0.99
C ARG A 123 -8.07 -3.34 0.21
N ASP A 124 -8.53 -2.36 0.96
CA ASP A 124 -9.58 -2.48 1.96
C ASP A 124 -10.93 -2.15 1.30
N ARG A 125 -11.88 -3.08 1.31
CA ARG A 125 -13.27 -2.90 0.82
C ARG A 125 -14.28 -2.72 1.95
N GLY A 126 -13.81 -2.57 3.19
CA GLY A 126 -14.64 -2.53 4.39
C GLY A 126 -15.05 -3.93 4.85
N GLU A 127 -15.84 -3.96 5.92
CA GLU A 127 -16.08 -5.18 6.68
C GLU A 127 -17.40 -5.86 6.28
N PRO A 128 -17.43 -7.20 6.24
CA PRO A 128 -16.35 -8.13 6.59
C PRO A 128 -15.28 -8.22 5.47
N GLY A 129 -13.98 -8.17 5.81
CA GLY A 129 -12.85 -8.06 4.86
C GLY A 129 -12.60 -9.26 3.95
N SER A 130 -13.62 -10.07 3.65
CA SER A 130 -13.57 -11.10 2.61
C SER A 130 -13.42 -10.50 1.21
N ASP A 131 -13.92 -9.28 1.00
CA ASP A 131 -13.81 -8.59 -0.28
C ASP A 131 -12.47 -7.82 -0.43
N ASP A 132 -11.64 -7.81 0.60
CA ASP A 132 -10.32 -7.19 0.55
C ASP A 132 -9.42 -7.88 -0.47
N GLU A 133 -8.49 -7.14 -1.08
CA GLU A 133 -7.66 -7.68 -2.16
C GLU A 133 -6.17 -7.59 -1.82
N PHE A 134 -5.43 -8.60 -2.24
CA PHE A 134 -3.97 -8.65 -2.16
C PHE A 134 -3.37 -9.21 -3.45
N THR A 135 -2.38 -8.50 -3.99
CA THR A 135 -1.46 -9.08 -4.99
C THR A 135 -0.01 -8.76 -4.64
N ILE A 136 0.92 -9.59 -5.11
CA ILE A 136 2.36 -9.39 -4.97
C ILE A 136 3.06 -9.59 -6.30
N ARG A 137 4.12 -8.81 -6.51
CA ARG A 137 5.07 -8.93 -7.62
C ARG A 137 6.50 -8.87 -7.09
N LEU A 138 7.35 -9.75 -7.60
CA LEU A 138 8.78 -9.81 -7.28
C LEU A 138 9.64 -9.64 -8.54
N ARG A 139 10.71 -8.85 -8.42
CA ARG A 139 11.76 -8.74 -9.44
C ARG A 139 13.13 -9.05 -8.83
N ASP A 140 13.96 -9.79 -9.55
CA ASP A 140 15.33 -10.03 -9.13
C ASP A 140 16.22 -8.81 -9.39
N SER A 141 17.49 -8.90 -8.96
CA SER A 141 18.50 -7.85 -9.15
C SER A 141 18.78 -7.45 -10.61
N SER A 142 18.34 -8.22 -11.60
CA SER A 142 18.44 -7.86 -13.02
C SER A 142 17.22 -7.08 -13.52
N GLY A 143 16.23 -6.86 -12.65
CA GLY A 143 14.94 -6.29 -13.00
C GLY A 143 13.97 -7.29 -13.64
N ALA A 144 14.33 -8.57 -13.73
CA ALA A 144 13.48 -9.59 -14.33
C ALA A 144 12.31 -9.94 -13.41
N LEU A 145 11.12 -10.09 -13.98
CA LEU A 145 9.93 -10.55 -13.24
C LEU A 145 10.07 -12.04 -12.94
N VAL A 146 10.23 -12.40 -11.67
CA VAL A 146 10.47 -13.79 -11.23
C VAL A 146 9.26 -14.44 -10.56
N TYR A 147 8.33 -13.64 -10.04
CA TYR A 147 7.10 -14.11 -9.43
C TYR A 147 6.03 -13.01 -9.44
N ASN A 148 4.77 -13.37 -9.68
CA ASN A 148 3.64 -12.49 -9.41
C ASN A 148 2.36 -13.28 -9.16
N THR A 149 1.37 -12.59 -8.63
CA THR A 149 0.01 -13.11 -8.41
C THR A 149 -1.04 -12.38 -9.24
N GLU A 150 -0.66 -11.38 -10.04
CA GLU A 150 -1.58 -10.47 -10.73
C GLU A 150 -2.33 -11.13 -11.90
N GLY A 151 -1.84 -12.28 -12.36
CA GLY A 151 -2.48 -13.07 -13.41
C GLY A 151 -3.51 -14.07 -12.88
N ASP A 152 -3.71 -14.16 -11.57
CA ASP A 152 -4.69 -15.08 -11.00
C ASP A 152 -6.12 -14.59 -11.24
N SER A 153 -7.04 -15.53 -11.27
CA SER A 153 -8.45 -15.25 -11.52
C SER A 153 -9.16 -14.54 -10.37
N ASP A 154 -8.60 -14.64 -9.16
CA ASP A 154 -9.12 -14.06 -7.93
C ASP A 154 -7.99 -13.50 -7.06
N HIS A 155 -8.21 -12.30 -6.52
CA HIS A 155 -7.27 -11.60 -5.63
C HIS A 155 -7.88 -11.31 -4.25
N THR A 156 -9.11 -11.76 -4.01
CA THR A 156 -9.81 -11.57 -2.75
C THR A 156 -9.24 -12.44 -1.64
N LEU A 157 -9.40 -12.00 -0.40
CA LEU A 157 -8.96 -12.79 0.75
C LEU A 157 -9.89 -13.99 0.93
N GLY A 158 -9.30 -15.18 0.99
CA GLY A 158 -10.06 -16.43 1.10
C GLY A 158 -10.56 -17.01 -0.23
N GLY A 159 -10.50 -16.22 -1.31
CA GLY A 159 -11.02 -16.59 -2.63
C GLY A 159 -12.51 -16.96 -2.58
N PRO A 160 -12.97 -18.02 -3.28
CA PRO A 160 -14.38 -18.42 -3.26
C PRO A 160 -14.84 -19.08 -1.94
N GLY A 161 -13.95 -19.23 -0.95
CA GLY A 161 -14.25 -19.81 0.35
C GLY A 161 -14.63 -18.78 1.41
N GLU A 162 -14.96 -19.23 2.62
CA GLU A 162 -15.12 -18.35 3.78
C GLU A 162 -13.80 -18.15 4.53
N GLY A 163 -13.66 -16.99 5.19
CA GLY A 163 -12.44 -16.58 5.86
C GLY A 163 -11.47 -15.93 4.89
N GLY A 164 -10.20 -15.79 5.26
CA GLY A 164 -9.21 -15.16 4.38
C GLY A 164 -8.33 -14.15 5.08
N GLY A 165 -8.82 -13.52 6.14
CA GLY A 165 -8.09 -12.48 6.85
C GLY A 165 -8.83 -11.15 6.76
N ASN A 166 -8.07 -10.06 6.90
CA ASN A 166 -8.62 -8.71 6.86
C ASN A 166 -7.48 -7.71 6.54
N ILE A 167 -7.78 -6.73 5.70
CA ILE A 167 -6.98 -5.55 5.45
C ILE A 167 -7.74 -4.35 6.03
N GLN A 168 -7.00 -3.42 6.63
CA GLN A 168 -7.55 -2.24 7.27
C GLN A 168 -6.74 -1.03 6.85
N LEU A 169 -7.41 -0.11 6.16
CA LEU A 169 -6.94 1.23 5.97
C LEU A 169 -7.30 2.05 7.21
N HIS A 170 -6.32 2.76 7.76
CA HIS A 170 -6.50 3.52 8.98
C HIS A 170 -6.58 5.01 8.68
N LYS A 171 -7.38 5.72 9.49
CA LYS A 171 -7.43 7.18 9.42
C LYS A 171 -6.06 7.79 9.71
N PRO A 172 -5.73 8.92 9.05
CA PRO A 172 -4.60 9.76 9.44
C PRO A 172 -4.64 10.08 10.94
N ASN A 173 -3.47 10.07 11.58
CA ASN A 173 -3.29 10.40 12.98
C ASN A 173 -1.97 11.18 13.18
N PRO A 174 -1.66 11.67 14.40
CA PRO A 174 -0.46 12.49 14.62
C PRO A 174 0.88 11.82 14.24
N SER A 175 0.92 10.49 14.15
CA SER A 175 2.09 9.76 13.67
C SER A 175 2.15 9.67 12.15
N THR A 176 1.06 9.85 11.40
CA THR A 176 1.01 9.69 9.95
C THR A 176 1.32 10.97 9.18
N THR A 177 2.39 11.66 9.60
CA THR A 177 2.86 12.87 8.93
C THR A 177 3.68 12.54 7.69
N GLY A 178 3.79 13.50 6.76
CA GLY A 178 4.47 13.32 5.47
C GLY A 178 3.47 13.13 4.34
N GLY A 179 3.89 12.43 3.28
CA GLY A 179 3.08 12.19 2.09
C GLY A 179 3.50 10.90 1.39
N PHE A 180 2.60 10.39 0.56
CA PHE A 180 2.84 9.22 -0.29
C PHE A 180 4.03 9.47 -1.21
N ALA A 181 5.02 8.58 -1.15
CA ALA A 181 6.28 8.74 -1.87
C ALA A 181 7.09 7.43 -1.81
N GLY A 182 8.23 7.46 -2.49
CA GLY A 182 9.22 6.39 -2.49
C GLY A 182 9.57 5.91 -3.89
N SER A 183 10.41 4.88 -3.96
CA SER A 183 10.77 4.19 -5.19
C SER A 183 10.22 2.77 -5.17
N CYS A 184 9.69 2.32 -6.31
CA CYS A 184 9.13 0.98 -6.43
C CYS A 184 9.63 0.25 -7.69
N PRO A 185 10.88 -0.24 -7.69
CA PRO A 185 11.47 -0.92 -8.84
C PRO A 185 10.72 -2.19 -9.26
N ALA A 186 10.03 -2.85 -8.33
CA ALA A 186 9.21 -4.02 -8.65
C ALA A 186 8.07 -3.72 -9.66
N LEU A 187 7.51 -2.50 -9.69
CA LEU A 187 6.43 -2.13 -10.62
C LEU A 187 6.94 -1.91 -12.04
N PHE A 188 8.02 -1.17 -12.18
CA PHE A 188 8.62 -0.79 -13.44
C PHE A 188 9.98 -1.46 -13.45
N GLY A 189 10.09 -2.65 -14.08
CA GLY A 189 11.40 -3.27 -14.22
C GLY A 189 12.36 -2.24 -14.81
N ASP A 190 13.58 -2.17 -14.27
CA ASP A 190 14.59 -1.26 -14.77
C ASP A 190 14.77 -1.55 -16.27
N GLY A 191 14.14 -0.73 -17.10
CA GLY A 191 14.22 -0.85 -18.54
C GLY A 191 15.67 -0.69 -18.92
N GLY A 192 16.28 -1.76 -19.42
CA GLY A 192 17.54 -1.68 -20.15
C GLY A 192 17.44 -0.76 -21.36
#